data_AF-A0A972TEM2-F1
#
_entry.id   AF-A0A972TEM2-F1
#
_cell.length_a   1.000
_cell.length_b   1.000
_cell.length_c   1.000
_cell.angle_alpha   90.00
_cell.angle_beta   90.00
_cell.angle_gamma   90.00
#
_symmetry.space_group_name_H-M   'P 1'
#
loop_
_entity.id
_entity.type
_entity.pdbx_description
1 polymer ?
#
loop_
_entity_poly.entity_id
_entity_poly.type
_entity_poly.pdbx_seq_one_letter_code
_entity_poly.pdbx_strand_id
1 'polypeptide(L)' 'MANILVVDDEESVRHLLSRMLLRGGYECTLAADAAEARKFIKDRNFELILCDVTMPGESGIDF' A
#
# COMPACT_ATOMS: atom_id res chain seq x y z
N MET A 1 -17.07 1.65 -0.35
CA MET A 1 -15.86 2.46 -0.13
C MET A 1 -14.76 1.84 -0.97
N ALA A 2 -13.94 2.62 -1.68
CA ALA A 2 -12.81 2.03 -2.40
C ALA A 2 -11.69 1.68 -1.41
N ASN A 3 -11.10 0.51 -1.59
CA ASN A 3 -10.02 -0.07 -0.83
C ASN A 3 -8.70 0.17 -1.55
N ILE A 4 -7.82 0.91 -0.89
CA ILE A 4 -6.51 1.29 -1.44
C ILE A 4 -5.42 0.51 -0.73
N LEU A 5 -4.52 -0.10 -1.48
CA LEU A 5 -3.30 -0.70 -0.93
C LEU A 5 -2.17 0.33 -0.99
N VAL A 6 -1.51 0.57 0.15
CA VAL A 6 -0.32 1.42 0.23
C VAL A 6 0.88 0.53 0.53
N VAL A 7 1.88 0.55 -0.36
CA VAL A 7 3.11 -0.23 -0.29
C VAL A 7 4.29 0.73 -0.26
N ASP A 8 5.01 0.76 0.86
CA ASP A 8 6.11 1.69 1.10
C ASP A 8 6.92 1.11 2.26
N ASP A 9 8.25 1.11 2.26
CA ASP A 9 9.03 0.54 3.36
C ASP A 9 9.08 1.46 4.58
N GLU A 10 8.85 2.77 4.42
CA GLU A 10 8.83 3.75 5.48
C GLU A 10 7.47 3.77 6.22
N GLU A 11 7.46 3.28 7.46
CA GLU A 11 6.25 3.23 8.30
C GLU A 11 5.59 4.62 8.49
N SER A 12 6.40 5.68 8.62
CA SER A 12 5.90 7.04 8.83
C SER A 12 5.08 7.54 7.63
N VAL A 13 5.50 7.20 6.41
CA VAL A 13 4.83 7.54 5.15
C VAL A 13 3.53 6.74 5.04
N ARG A 14 3.57 5.43 5.31
CA ARG A 14 2.35 4.59 5.33
C ARG A 14 1.27 5.15 6.26
N HIS A 15 1.62 5.54 7.48
CA HIS A 15 0.66 6.12 8.44
C HIS A 15 0.17 7.52 8.04
N LEU A 16 1.00 8.33 7.40
CA LEU A 16 0.57 9.63 6.86
C LEU A 16 -0.48 9.43 5.75
N LEU A 17 -0.18 8.59 4.77
CA LEU A 17 -1.08 8.28 3.66
C LEU A 17 -2.38 7.65 4.16
N SER A 18 -2.31 6.71 5.10
CA SER A 18 -3.49 6.10 5.73
C SER A 18 -4.44 7.17 6.30
N ARG A 19 -3.91 8.12 7.08
CA ARG A 19 -4.72 9.20 7.67
C ARG A 19 -5.36 10.10 6.61
N MET A 20 -4.65 10.40 5.53
CA MET A 20 -5.17 11.20 4.42
C MET A 20 -6.29 10.48 3.68
N LEU A 21 -6.11 9.19 3.37
CA LEU A 21 -7.09 8.36 2.68
C LEU A 21 -8.35 8.14 3.53
N LEU A 22 -8.19 7.84 4.83
CA LEU A 22 -9.30 7.71 5.77
C LEU A 22 -10.11 9.00 5.86
N ARG A 23 -9.45 10.16 5.94
CA ARG A 23 -10.11 11.47 5.93
C ARG A 23 -10.84 11.75 4.60
N GLY A 24 -10.35 11.18 3.50
CA GLY A 24 -11.00 11.22 2.19
C GLY A 24 -12.18 10.26 2.03
N GLY A 25 -12.49 9.45 3.04
CA GLY A 25 -13.57 8.45 2.98
C GLY A 25 -13.19 7.17 2.26
N TYR A 26 -11.89 6.85 2.18
CA TYR A 26 -11.38 5.58 1.63
C TYR A 26 -10.95 4.64 2.75
N GLU A 27 -10.99 3.34 2.48
CA GLU A 27 -10.32 2.35 3.32
C GLU A 27 -8.93 2.08 2.78
N CYS A 28 -8.00 1.73 3.66
CA CYS A 28 -6.63 1.44 3.25
C CYS A 28 -6.07 0.19 3.94
N THR A 29 -5.29 -0.59 3.20
CA THR A 29 -4.42 -1.64 3.73
C THR A 29 -2.97 -1.19 3.55
N LEU A 30 -2.12 -1.45 4.53
CA LEU A 30 -0.72 -1.00 4.54
C LEU A 30 0.18 -2.24 4.42
N ALA A 31 1.13 -2.21 3.48
CA ALA A 31 2.16 -3.22 3.29
C ALA A 31 3.54 -2.59 3.37
N ALA A 32 4.48 -3.23 4.06
CA ALA A 32 5.85 -2.76 4.24
C ALA A 32 6.79 -3.14 3.09
N ASP A 33 6.38 -4.10 2.25
CA ASP A 33 7.16 -4.57 1.12
C ASP A 33 6.26 -5.24 0.07
N ALA A 34 6.85 -5.56 -1.08
CA ALA A 34 6.16 -6.23 -2.18
C ALA A 34 5.62 -7.63 -1.78
N ALA A 35 6.32 -8.36 -0.89
CA ALA A 35 5.90 -9.70 -0.49
C ALA A 35 4.62 -9.66 0.37
N GLU A 36 4.51 -8.71 1.28
CA GLU A 36 3.31 -8.44 2.06
C GLU A 36 2.17 -7.93 1.17
N ALA A 37 2.46 -7.01 0.23
CA ALA A 37 1.48 -6.52 -0.73
C ALA A 37 0.88 -7.65 -1.58
N ARG A 38 1.72 -8.58 -2.08
CA ARG A 38 1.27 -9.76 -2.84
C ARG A 38 0.40 -10.70 -2.00
N LYS A 39 0.58 -10.79 -0.68
CA LYS A 39 -0.33 -11.56 0.20
C LYS A 39 -1.71 -10.91 0.22
N PHE A 40 -1.77 -9.59 0.43
CA PHE A 40 -3.05 -8.89 0.46
C PHE A 40 -3.79 -8.94 -0.87
N ILE A 41 -3.08 -8.81 -2.00
CA ILE A 41 -3.68 -8.88 -3.34
C ILE A 41 -4.28 -10.27 -3.63
N LYS A 42 -3.71 -11.34 -3.05
CA LYS A 42 -4.28 -12.69 -3.18
C LYS A 42 -5.57 -12.85 -2.39
N ASP A 43 -5.67 -12.20 -1.23
CA ASP A 43 -6.78 -12.37 -0.29
C ASP A 43 -7.92 -11.36 -0.53
N ARG A 44 -7.64 -10.23 -1.20
CA ARG A 44 -8.56 -9.09 -1.34
C ARG A 44 -8.38 -8.38 -2.68
N ASN A 45 -9.45 -7.75 -3.15
CA ASN A 45 -9.40 -6.85 -4.30
C ASN A 45 -9.14 -5.41 -3.84
N PHE A 46 -8.37 -4.68 -4.65
CA PHE A 46 -8.07 -3.26 -4.45
C PHE A 46 -8.37 -2.50 -5.74
N GLU A 47 -8.96 -1.31 -5.62
CA GLU A 47 -9.23 -0.43 -6.77
C GLU A 47 -8.02 0.42 -7.15
N LEU A 48 -7.09 0.61 -6.22
CA LEU A 48 -5.85 1.37 -6.43
C LEU A 48 -4.73 0.82 -5.54
N ILE A 49 -3.52 0.80 -6.09
CA ILE A 49 -2.29 0.55 -5.34
C ILE A 49 -1.40 1.79 -5.44
N LEU A 50 -1.00 2.32 -4.29
CA LEU A 50 0.04 3.34 -4.16
C LEU A 50 1.32 2.63 -3.73
N CYS A 51 2.33 2.61 -4.59
CA CYS A 51 3.57 1.88 -4.34
C CYS A 51 4.76 2.83 -4.41
N ASP A 52 5.64 2.79 -3.40
CA ASP A 52 6.95 3.41 -3.51
C ASP A 52 7.81 2.67 -4.53
N VAL A 53 8.63 3.42 -5.24
CA VAL A 53 9.54 2.90 -6.27
C VAL A 53 10.76 2.24 -5.62
N THR A 54 11.28 2.82 -4.54
CA THR A 54 12.58 2.48 -3.97
C THR A 54 12.42 1.69 -2.68
N MET A 55 12.01 0.43 -2.82
CA MET A 55 11.90 -0.47 -1.67
C MET A 55 13.08 -1.45 -1.60
N PRO A 56 13.53 -1.86 -0.40
CA PRO A 56 14.49 -2.94 -0.23
C PRO A 56 13.99 -4.27 -0.81
N GLY A 57 14.85 -4.98 -1.56
CA GLY A 57 14.51 -6.27 -2.15
C GLY A 57 13.94 -6.10 -3.56
N GLU A 58 12.62 -6.01 -3.68
CA GLU A 58 11.89 -5.84 -4.95
C GLU A 58 11.46 -4.38 -5.10
N SER A 59 11.80 -3.75 -6.23
CA SER A 59 11.40 -2.37 -6.50
C SER A 59 9.90 -2.27 -6.78
N GLY A 60 9.28 -1.12 -6.52
CA GLY A 60 7.88 -0.91 -6.86
C GLY A 60 7.58 -0.87 -8.36
N ILE A 61 8.62 -0.81 -9.21
CA ILE A 61 8.49 -0.90 -10.67
C ILE A 61 8.37 -2.36 -11.11
N ASP A 62 9.04 -3.27 -10.41
CA ASP A 62 9.05 -4.71 -10.72
C ASP A 62 7.88 -5.47 -10.06
N PHE A 63 7.24 -4.82 -9.07
CA PHE A 63 6.12 -5.33 -8.29
C PHE A 63 4.85 -5.63 -9.12
#